data_AF-A0AAW1JXK4-F1
#
_entry.id   AF-A0AAW1JXK4-F1
#
_cell.length_a   1.000
_cell.length_b   1.000
_cell.length_c   1.000
_cell.angle_alpha   90.00
_cell.angle_beta   90.00
_cell.angle_gamma   90.00
#
_symmetry.space_group_name_H-M   'P 1'
#
loop_
_entity.id
_entity.type
_entity.pdbx_description
1 polymer ?
#
loop_
_entity_poly.entity_id
_entity_poly.type
_entity_poly.pdbx_seq_one_letter_code
_entity_poly.pdbx_strand_id
1 'polypeptide(L)' 'MPGCAAVGCFNSSQKGFKMKRFPKDPERRKAWAANLHRKNWQPTDYSVLCETHFHPDMWEKKDIHILYM' A
#
# COMPACT_ATOMS: atom_id res chain seq x y z
N MET A 1 13.56 -0.53 -9.08
CA MET A 1 12.29 -1.00 -8.48
C MET A 1 11.93 -0.09 -7.32
N PRO A 2 10.67 0.33 -7.17
CA PRO A 2 10.29 1.26 -6.10
C PRO A 2 10.35 0.57 -4.73
N GLY A 3 10.96 1.25 -3.75
CA GLY A 3 10.96 0.84 -2.34
C GLY A 3 9.71 1.31 -1.60
N CYS A 4 9.47 0.77 -0.41
CA CYS A 4 8.37 1.21 0.45
C CYS A 4 8.47 2.70 0.78
N ALA A 5 7.35 3.41 0.67
CA ALA A 5 7.26 4.84 0.97
C ALA A 5 7.24 5.14 2.48
N ALA A 6 6.96 4.14 3.32
CA ALA A 6 6.91 4.30 4.77
C ALA A 6 8.28 4.69 5.34
N VAL A 7 8.25 5.61 6.31
CA VAL A 7 9.46 6.10 6.97
C VAL A 7 10.14 4.95 7.70
N GLY A 8 11.45 4.77 7.45
CA GLY A 8 12.24 3.70 8.06
C GLY A 8 12.01 2.30 7.47
N CYS A 9 11.18 2.16 6.43
CA CYS A 9 10.96 0.88 5.77
C CYS A 9 11.86 0.72 4.54
N PHE A 10 12.68 -0.33 4.54
CA PHE A 10 13.59 -0.65 3.43
C PHE A 10 13.11 -1.84 2.59
N ASN A 11 11.84 -2.22 2.73
CA ASN A 11 11.24 -3.33 1.99
C ASN A 11 10.99 -2.94 0.53
N SER A 12 11.09 -3.92 -0.34
CA SER A 12 10.87 -3.76 -1.78
C SER A 12 10.47 -5.10 -2.40
N SER A 13 9.98 -5.04 -3.65
CA SER A 13 9.70 -6.25 -4.42
C SER A 13 10.94 -7.13 -4.64
N GLN A 14 12.14 -6.55 -4.69
CA GLN A 14 13.40 -7.32 -4.82
C GLN A 14 13.68 -8.18 -3.58
N LYS A 15 13.20 -7.74 -2.42
CA LYS A 15 13.33 -8.48 -1.15
C LYS A 15 12.18 -9.47 -0.92
N GLY A 16 11.30 -9.68 -1.91
CA GLY A 16 10.19 -10.62 -1.84
C GLY A 16 8.89 -10.09 -1.20
N PHE A 17 8.84 -8.81 -0.86
CA PHE A 17 7.63 -8.21 -0.27
C PHE A 17 6.61 -7.84 -1.34
N LYS A 18 5.32 -8.09 -1.07
CA LYS A 18 4.26 -7.57 -1.92
C LYS A 18 4.12 -6.06 -1.71
N MET A 19 4.04 -5.32 -2.81
CA MET A 19 3.94 -3.86 -2.81
C MET A 19 2.58 -3.42 -3.36
N LYS A 20 1.90 -2.48 -2.70
CA LYS A 20 0.70 -1.80 -3.22
C LYS A 20 1.02 -0.38 -3.60
N ARG A 21 0.62 -0.01 -4.81
CA ARG A 21 0.63 1.38 -5.25
C ARG A 21 -0.39 2.18 -4.46
N PHE A 22 -0.09 3.46 -4.28
CA PHE A 22 -1.06 4.39 -3.76
C PHE A 22 -2.32 4.41 -4.63
N PRO A 23 -3.51 4.51 -4.02
CA PRO A 23 -4.76 4.57 -4.77
C PRO A 23 -4.78 5.80 -5.68
N LYS A 24 -5.51 5.70 -6.80
CA LYS A 24 -5.77 6.85 -7.68
C LYS A 24 -6.75 7.84 -7.07
N ASP A 25 -7.64 7.34 -6.20
CA ASP A 25 -8.60 8.15 -5.47
C ASP A 25 -7.87 9.20 -4.60
N PRO A 26 -8.09 10.51 -4.81
CA PRO A 26 -7.38 11.57 -4.11
C PRO A 26 -7.60 11.56 -2.59
N GLU A 27 -8.80 11.21 -2.13
CA GLU A 27 -9.12 11.20 -0.70
C GLU A 27 -8.38 10.07 0.02
N ARG A 28 -8.47 8.85 -0.51
CA ARG A 28 -7.74 7.71 0.02
C ARG A 28 -6.23 7.88 -0.09
N ARG A 29 -5.75 8.53 -1.16
CA ARG A 29 -4.33 8.87 -1.35
C ARG A 29 -3.85 9.85 -0.28
N LYS A 30 -4.64 10.87 0.05
CA LYS A 30 -4.36 11.80 1.16
C LYS A 30 -4.37 11.07 2.51
N ALA A 31 -5.35 10.20 2.75
CA ALA A 31 -5.42 9.41 3.98
C ALA A 31 -4.16 8.53 4.16
N TRP A 32 -3.71 7.87 3.10
CA TRP A 32 -2.48 7.10 3.13
C TRP A 32 -1.25 7.97 3.41
N ALA A 33 -1.14 9.13 2.75
CA ALA A 33 -0.03 10.04 2.97
C ALA A 33 0.01 10.60 4.40
N ALA A 34 -1.16 10.93 4.96
CA ALA A 34 -1.30 11.39 6.35
C ALA A 34 -0.81 10.32 7.35
N ASN A 35 -1.15 9.05 7.12
CA ASN A 35 -0.73 7.93 7.97
C ASN A 35 0.79 7.65 7.91
N LEU A 36 1.51 8.15 6.90
CA LEU A 36 2.98 8.03 6.87
C LEU A 36 3.69 9.07 7.74
N HIS A 37 2.96 10.07 8.26
CA HIS A 37 3.48 11.15 9.11
C HIS A 37 4.75 11.83 8.54
N ARG A 38 4.87 11.86 7.22
CA ARG A 38 6.07 12.35 6.53
C ARG A 38 5.90 13.83 6.19
N LYS A 39 6.64 14.70 6.90
CA LYS A 39 6.62 16.15 6.65
C LYS A 39 7.15 16.47 5.25
N ASN A 40 6.51 17.43 4.58
CA ASN A 40 6.91 17.97 3.27
C ASN A 40 7.03 16.91 2.15
N TRP A 41 6.26 15.82 2.25
CA TRP A 41 6.28 14.75 1.26
C TRP A 41 4.90 14.56 0.64
N GLN A 42 4.88 14.32 -0.67
CA GLN A 42 3.67 14.02 -1.41
C GLN A 42 3.83 12.67 -2.14
N PRO A 43 2.80 11.81 -2.11
CA PRO A 43 2.83 10.56 -2.85
C PRO A 43 2.82 10.81 -4.35
N THR A 44 3.72 10.14 -5.05
CA THR A 44 3.76 10.07 -6.52
C THR A 44 3.00 8.83 -7.01
N ASP A 45 2.73 8.74 -8.31
CA ASP A 45 2.09 7.54 -8.91
C ASP A 45 2.97 6.28 -8.85
N TYR A 46 4.25 6.44 -8.51
CA TYR A 46 5.21 5.35 -8.26
C TYR A 46 5.37 5.03 -6.77
N SER A 47 4.73 5.79 -5.88
CA SER A 47 4.78 5.52 -4.45
C SER A 47 4.04 4.22 -4.13
N VAL A 48 4.67 3.38 -3.33
CA VAL A 48 4.16 2.05 -2.95
C VAL A 48 4.37 1.81 -1.46
N LEU A 49 3.53 0.97 -0.85
CA LEU A 49 3.70 0.45 0.50
C LEU A 49 3.79 -1.07 0.48
N CYS A 50 4.65 -1.66 1.30
CA CYS A 50 4.72 -3.11 1.43
C CYS A 50 3.57 -3.68 2.27
N GLU A 51 3.26 -4.96 2.09
CA GLU A 51 2.17 -5.66 2.76
C GLU A 51 2.23 -5.58 4.30
N THR A 52 3.42 -5.41 4.88
CA THR A 52 3.61 -5.29 6.34
C THR A 52 2.96 -4.03 6.95
N HIS A 53 2.57 -3.04 6.15
CA HIS A 53 1.87 -1.84 6.60
C HIS A 53 0.35 -1.94 6.48
N PHE A 54 -0.15 -3.09 6.02
CA PHE A 54 -1.58 -3.36 5.92
C PHE A 54 -1.93 -4.50 6.86
N HIS A 55 -3.14 -4.44 7.41
CA HIS A 55 -3.70 -5.61 8.08
C HIS A 55 -3.87 -6.73 7.03
N PRO A 56 -3.65 -8.02 7.37
CA PRO A 56 -3.86 -9.14 6.45
C PRO A 56 -5.24 -9.09 5.76
N ASP A 57 -6.28 -8.72 6.52
CA ASP A 57 -7.66 -8.61 6.03
C ASP A 57 -7.86 -7.49 5.01
N MET A 58 -6.97 -6.48 4.96
CA MET A 58 -7.02 -5.41 3.96
C MET A 58 -6.44 -5.83 2.61
N TRP A 59 -5.75 -6.97 2.55
CA TRP A 59 -5.17 -7.51 1.33
C TRP A 59 -6.12 -8.46 0.59
N GLU A 60 -7.14 -8.96 1.27
CA GLU A 60 -8.08 -9.91 0.72
C GLU A 60 -9.31 -9.21 0.12
N LYS A 61 -9.53 -9.44 -1.17
CA LYS A 61 -10.88 -9.77 -1.65
C LYS A 61 -10.81 -11.21 -2.14
N LYS A 62 -11.20 -12.14 -1.30
CA LYS A 62 -11.78 -13.39 -1.81
C LYS A 62 -13.23 -13.06 -2.10
N ASP A 63 -13.52 -12.69 -3.35
CA ASP A 63 -14.87 -12.82 -3.89
C ASP A 63 -15.22 -14.31 -3.88
N ILE A 64 -15.73 -14.80 -2.74
CA ILE A 64 -16.44 -16.06 -2.66
C ILE A 64 -17.83 -15.78 -3.24
N HIS A 65 -17.92 -15.81 -4.57
CA HIS A 65 -19.18 -15.65 -5.30
C HIS A 65 -19.41 -16.77 -6.30
N ILE A 66 -18.93 -17.98 -6.02
CA ILE A 66 -19.36 -19.20 -6.70
C ILE A 66 -18.99 -20.38 -5.82
N LEU A 67 -19.95 -20.85 -5.04
CA LEU A 67 -20.23 -22.24 -4.65
C LEU A 67 -21.27 -22.12 -3.53
N TYR A 68 -22.44 -22.74 -3.73
CA TYR A 68 -23.67 -22.63 -2.92
C TYR A 68 -24.57 -21.42 -3.20
N MET A 69 -25.14 -21.36 -4.41
CA MET A 69 -26.60 -21.40 -4.64
C MET A 69 -26.86 -21.83 -6.08
#